data_AF-A0A2V7TR38-F1
#
_entry.id   AF-A0A2V7TR38-F1
#
_cell.length_a   1.000
_cell.length_b   1.000
_cell.length_c   1.000
_cell.angle_alpha   90.00
_cell.angle_beta   90.00
_cell.angle_gamma   90.00
#
_symmetry.space_group_name_H-M   'P 1'
#
loop_
_entity.id
_entity.type
_entity.pdbx_description
1 polymer ?
#
loop_
_entity_poly.entity_id
_entity_poly.type
_entity_poly.pdbx_seq_one_letter_code
_entity_poly.pdbx_strand_id
1 'polypeptide(L)'
;MSRFLAVTAFVAALAPASAARPRIVGISHVGLRVSNIAASGAFYEEFLGLRGLRVNARQYVELMPGLAPEQDRLDHIALETDDADGLRRYLASRGVDVADRITRDETGRRFTVRDPDGHAVEFVQPSPAGRRESGNAGVSDHILHVGIIVGDVPASTRFYGDVLG
;
A
#
# COMPACT_ATOMS: atom_id res chain seq x y z
N MET A 1 -67.69 6.24 20.71
CA MET A 1 -66.71 5.17 20.38
C MET A 1 -65.87 5.64 19.20
N SER A 2 -64.79 6.39 19.44
CA SER A 2 -63.87 6.83 18.36
C SER A 2 -62.62 5.97 18.35
N ARG A 3 -62.41 5.24 17.25
CA ARG A 3 -61.21 4.45 17.00
C ARG A 3 -60.23 5.33 16.23
N PHE A 4 -59.07 5.63 16.83
CA PHE A 4 -57.95 6.23 16.13
C PHE A 4 -57.14 5.12 15.44
N LEU A 5 -56.94 5.24 14.12
CA LEU A 5 -56.03 4.39 13.35
C LEU A 5 -54.64 5.04 13.42
N ALA A 6 -53.67 4.37 14.03
CA ALA A 6 -52.27 4.76 13.98
C ALA A 6 -51.62 4.14 12.72
N VAL A 7 -51.09 4.99 11.84
CA VAL A 7 -50.30 4.56 10.68
C VAL A 7 -48.83 4.62 11.09
N THR A 8 -48.19 3.47 11.21
CA THR A 8 -46.75 3.36 11.47
C THR A 8 -46.00 3.44 10.14
N ALA A 9 -45.26 4.53 9.91
CA ALA A 9 -44.39 4.64 8.75
C ALA A 9 -43.11 3.81 8.96
N PHE A 10 -42.87 2.84 8.08
CA PHE A 10 -41.65 2.04 8.07
C PHE A 10 -40.59 2.77 7.22
N VAL A 11 -39.62 3.41 7.88
CA VAL A 11 -38.45 3.98 7.18
C VAL A 11 -37.47 2.84 6.97
N ALA A 12 -37.36 2.36 5.73
CA ALA A 12 -36.32 1.42 5.35
C ALA A 12 -34.95 2.14 5.42
N ALA A 13 -34.10 1.75 6.37
CA ALA A 13 -32.72 2.18 6.40
C ALA A 13 -31.99 1.62 5.18
N LEU A 14 -31.64 2.49 4.23
CA LEU A 14 -30.68 2.18 3.18
C LEU A 14 -29.32 1.96 3.87
N ALA A 15 -28.90 0.70 3.98
CA ALA A 15 -27.51 0.40 4.32
C ALA A 15 -26.62 1.05 3.24
N PRO A 16 -25.59 1.82 3.60
CA PRO A 16 -24.67 2.35 2.61
C PRO A 16 -24.08 1.16 1.84
N ALA A 17 -24.21 1.20 0.51
CA ALA A 17 -23.50 0.24 -0.33
C ALA A 17 -22.03 0.28 0.08
N SER A 18 -21.45 -0.87 0.44
CA SER A 18 -20.02 -0.96 0.73
C SER A 18 -19.29 -0.34 -0.45
N ALA A 19 -18.55 0.74 -0.22
CA ALA A 19 -17.77 1.37 -1.26
C ALA A 19 -16.90 0.28 -1.91
N ALA A 20 -16.94 0.17 -3.23
CA ALA A 20 -16.07 -0.78 -3.92
C ALA A 20 -14.62 -0.40 -3.62
N ARG A 21 -13.80 -1.39 -3.25
CA ARG A 21 -12.37 -1.17 -3.02
C ARG A 21 -11.73 -0.72 -4.34
N PRO A 22 -11.05 0.45 -4.39
CA PRO A 22 -10.27 0.82 -5.56
C PRO A 22 -9.19 -0.21 -5.86
N ARG A 23 -8.80 -0.33 -7.13
CA ARG A 23 -7.94 -1.43 -7.55
C ARG A 23 -6.55 -1.24 -6.99
N ILE A 24 -5.98 -2.34 -6.53
CA ILE A 24 -4.53 -2.47 -6.32
C ILE A 24 -4.01 -3.10 -7.60
N VAL A 25 -3.15 -2.39 -8.31
CA VAL A 25 -2.74 -2.73 -9.68
C VAL A 25 -1.38 -3.41 -9.74
N GLY A 26 -0.71 -3.55 -8.61
CA GLY A 26 0.55 -4.28 -8.48
C GLY A 26 1.41 -3.78 -7.32
N ILE A 27 2.62 -4.33 -7.22
CA ILE A 27 3.65 -3.83 -6.32
C ILE A 27 4.24 -2.54 -6.91
N SER A 28 4.42 -1.51 -6.09
CA SER A 28 5.15 -0.29 -6.44
C SER A 28 6.62 -0.44 -6.08
N HIS A 29 6.94 -0.74 -4.83
CA HIS A 29 8.31 -0.95 -4.39
C HIS A 29 8.36 -1.69 -3.06
N VAL A 30 9.56 -2.04 -2.63
CA VAL A 30 9.84 -2.53 -1.27
C VAL A 30 10.94 -1.66 -0.68
N GLY A 31 10.68 -1.16 0.52
CA GLY A 31 11.64 -0.40 1.30
C GLY A 31 12.41 -1.31 2.26
N LEU A 32 13.74 -1.24 2.20
CA LEU A 32 14.63 -2.03 3.04
C LEU A 32 15.56 -1.13 3.86
N ARG A 33 15.57 -1.32 5.18
CA ARG A 33 16.60 -0.75 6.05
C ARG A 33 17.91 -1.52 5.88
N VAL A 34 18.99 -0.78 5.69
CA VAL A 34 20.33 -1.33 5.51
C VAL A 34 21.32 -0.69 6.48
N SER A 35 22.30 -1.49 6.90
CA SER A 35 23.38 -1.03 7.76
C SER A 35 24.49 -0.30 6.99
N ASN A 36 24.57 -0.50 5.66
CA ASN A 36 25.54 0.16 4.80
C ASN A 36 24.95 0.39 3.41
N ILE A 37 24.60 1.64 3.10
CA ILE A 37 23.99 2.03 1.82
C ILE A 37 24.92 1.74 0.65
N ALA A 38 26.23 2.01 0.77
CA ALA A 38 27.17 1.80 -0.33
C ALA A 38 27.30 0.31 -0.69
N ALA A 39 27.45 -0.55 0.32
CA ALA A 39 27.53 -2.00 0.10
C ALA A 39 26.23 -2.58 -0.47
N SER A 40 25.07 -2.12 0.02
CA SER A 40 23.78 -2.53 -0.53
C SER A 40 23.56 -2.01 -1.95
N GLY A 41 23.95 -0.77 -2.24
CA GLY A 41 23.94 -0.21 -3.58
C GLY A 41 24.76 -1.04 -4.57
N ALA A 42 26.01 -1.39 -4.21
CA ALA A 42 26.83 -2.28 -5.03
C ALA A 42 26.15 -3.65 -5.28
N PHE A 43 25.51 -4.24 -4.27
CA PHE A 43 24.78 -5.49 -4.44
C PHE A 43 23.59 -5.36 -5.42
N TYR A 44 22.71 -4.37 -5.23
CA TYR A 44 21.53 -4.24 -6.09
C TYR A 44 21.86 -3.70 -7.48
N GLU A 45 22.74 -2.70 -7.59
CA GLU A 45 23.02 -2.03 -8.86
C GLU A 45 24.09 -2.75 -9.69
N GLU A 46 25.20 -3.17 -9.07
CA GLU A 46 26.33 -3.76 -9.82
C GLU A 46 26.19 -5.27 -9.98
N PHE A 47 25.83 -5.99 -8.90
CA PHE A 47 25.72 -7.45 -8.95
C PHE A 47 24.40 -7.91 -9.56
N LEU A 48 23.26 -7.36 -9.10
CA LEU A 48 21.94 -7.71 -9.64
C LEU A 48 21.53 -6.90 -10.88
N GLY A 49 22.20 -5.78 -11.16
CA GLY A 49 21.94 -4.96 -12.36
C GLY A 49 20.75 -4.01 -12.27
N LEU A 50 20.19 -3.77 -11.08
CA LEU A 50 19.08 -2.84 -10.86
C LEU A 50 19.59 -1.39 -10.92
N ARG A 51 19.82 -0.86 -12.12
CA ARG A 51 20.32 0.51 -12.29
C ARG A 51 19.39 1.52 -11.62
N GLY A 52 19.92 2.36 -10.73
CA GLY A 52 19.13 3.29 -9.93
C GLY A 52 18.14 2.58 -9.01
N LEU A 53 18.45 1.34 -8.59
CA LEU A 53 17.60 0.43 -7.83
C LEU A 53 16.28 0.03 -8.52
N ARG A 54 16.17 0.25 -9.82
CA ARG A 54 14.94 -0.02 -10.58
C ARG A 54 14.89 -1.47 -11.04
N VAL A 55 13.74 -2.10 -10.81
CA VAL A 55 13.37 -3.35 -11.47
C VAL A 55 12.83 -3.04 -12.86
N ASN A 56 11.98 -2.02 -12.98
CA ASN A 56 11.44 -1.46 -14.23
C ASN A 56 10.98 0.00 -14.06
N ALA A 57 10.27 0.53 -15.06
CA ALA A 57 9.71 1.88 -15.09
C ALA A 57 8.64 2.17 -14.01
N ARG A 58 8.22 1.16 -13.26
CA ARG A 58 7.16 1.26 -12.25
C ARG A 58 7.57 0.69 -10.90
N GLN A 59 8.57 -0.19 -10.89
CA GLN A 59 8.98 -0.96 -9.73
C GLN A 59 10.44 -0.80 -9.40
N TYR A 60 10.73 -0.62 -8.12
CA TYR A 60 12.08 -0.40 -7.62
C TYR A 60 12.24 -0.91 -6.19
N VAL A 61 13.48 -0.96 -5.73
CA VAL A 61 13.84 -1.17 -4.32
C VAL A 61 14.25 0.18 -3.73
N GLU A 62 13.79 0.48 -2.52
CA GLU A 62 14.26 1.64 -1.77
C GLU A 62 15.19 1.19 -0.65
N LEU A 63 16.31 1.89 -0.48
CA LEU A 63 17.28 1.61 0.58
C LEU A 63 17.29 2.75 1.58
N MET A 64 17.00 2.43 2.84
CA MET A 64 16.96 3.40 3.93
C MET A 64 18.09 3.10 4.91
N PRO A 65 18.86 4.11 5.34
CA PRO A 65 19.92 3.89 6.31
C PRO A 65 19.34 3.62 7.71
N GLY A 66 20.22 3.25 8.64
CA GLY A 66 19.88 3.20 10.07
C GLY A 66 19.27 1.89 10.54
N LEU A 67 19.62 0.77 9.90
CA LEU A 67 19.27 -0.55 10.43
C LEU A 67 19.93 -0.78 11.80
N ALA A 68 19.12 -0.88 12.85
CA ALA A 68 19.60 -1.20 14.20
C ALA A 68 19.89 -2.71 14.34
N PRO A 69 20.73 -3.12 15.30
CA PRO A 69 20.89 -4.53 15.64
C PRO A 69 19.54 -5.18 15.95
N GLU A 70 19.33 -6.41 15.47
CA GLU A 70 18.12 -7.22 15.70
C GLU A 70 16.82 -6.65 15.10
N GLN A 71 16.86 -5.49 14.46
CA GLN A 71 15.72 -4.93 13.74
C GLN A 71 15.45 -5.72 12.45
N ASP A 72 14.17 -5.89 12.11
CA ASP A 72 13.78 -6.34 10.78
C ASP A 72 14.30 -5.36 9.71
N ARG A 73 14.76 -5.91 8.58
CA ARG A 73 15.18 -5.14 7.41
C ARG A 73 13.99 -4.57 6.65
N LEU A 74 12.81 -5.19 6.75
CA LEU A 74 11.62 -4.64 6.12
C LEU A 74 11.28 -3.29 6.78
N ASP A 75 11.27 -2.24 5.98
CA ASP A 75 10.74 -0.94 6.40
C ASP A 75 9.26 -0.84 6.06
N HIS A 76 8.94 -1.10 4.78
CA HIS A 76 7.59 -1.06 4.26
C HIS A 76 7.48 -1.86 2.96
N ILE A 77 6.26 -2.28 2.64
CA ILE A 77 5.86 -2.70 1.30
C ILE A 77 5.00 -1.59 0.68
N ALA A 78 5.12 -1.38 -0.62
CA ALA A 78 4.31 -0.39 -1.33
C ALA A 78 3.52 -1.03 -2.46
N LEU A 79 2.22 -0.74 -2.50
CA LEU A 79 1.28 -1.23 -3.50
C LEU A 79 0.77 -0.07 -4.35
N GLU A 80 0.73 -0.24 -5.67
CA GLU A 80 0.18 0.77 -6.57
C GLU A 80 -1.37 0.66 -6.59
N THR A 81 -2.06 1.79 -6.54
CA THR A 81 -3.52 1.89 -6.69
C THR A 81 -3.90 2.94 -7.73
N ASP A 82 -5.05 2.76 -8.38
CA ASP A 82 -5.58 3.74 -9.34
C ASP A 82 -6.35 4.90 -8.70
N ASP A 83 -6.72 4.80 -7.42
CA ASP A 83 -7.35 5.87 -6.64
C ASP A 83 -6.95 5.79 -5.15
N ALA A 84 -5.88 6.50 -4.78
CA ALA A 84 -5.37 6.52 -3.41
C ALA A 84 -6.36 7.18 -2.43
N ASP A 85 -7.06 8.23 -2.86
CA ASP A 85 -8.06 8.92 -2.03
C ASP A 85 -9.28 8.04 -1.76
N GLY A 86 -9.74 7.31 -2.78
CA GLY A 86 -10.77 6.29 -2.65
C GLY A 86 -10.34 5.15 -1.74
N LEU A 87 -9.12 4.63 -1.93
CA LEU A 87 -8.64 3.47 -1.18
C LEU A 87 -8.48 3.81 0.30
N ARG A 88 -7.96 5.00 0.62
CA ARG A 88 -7.89 5.52 1.99
C ARG A 88 -9.28 5.55 2.65
N ARG A 89 -10.29 6.11 1.97
CA ARG A 89 -11.67 6.17 2.49
C ARG A 89 -12.29 4.79 2.66
N TYR A 90 -12.03 3.90 1.70
CA TYR A 90 -12.45 2.51 1.79
C TYR A 90 -11.85 1.84 3.04
N LEU A 91 -10.54 1.93 3.24
CA LEU A 91 -9.86 1.34 4.39
C LEU A 91 -10.37 1.90 5.73
N ALA A 92 -10.60 3.22 5.81
CA ALA A 92 -11.25 3.84 6.97
C ALA A 92 -12.64 3.21 7.26
N SER A 93 -13.44 3.01 6.21
CA SER A 93 -14.77 2.39 6.35
C SER A 93 -14.74 0.91 6.76
N ARG A 94 -13.58 0.25 6.60
CA ARG A 94 -13.32 -1.13 7.05
C ARG A 94 -12.69 -1.19 8.44
N GLY A 95 -12.51 -0.04 9.11
CA GLY A 95 -11.94 0.07 10.44
C GLY A 95 -10.41 0.02 10.49
N VAL A 96 -9.75 0.20 9.35
CA VAL A 96 -8.28 0.34 9.31
C VAL A 96 -7.93 1.77 9.72
N ASP A 97 -6.93 1.90 10.61
CA ASP A 97 -6.39 3.20 11.00
C ASP A 97 -5.65 3.83 9.81
N VAL A 98 -6.14 4.98 9.36
CA VAL A 98 -5.60 5.72 8.23
C VAL A 98 -5.50 7.19 8.59
N ALA A 99 -4.41 7.83 8.19
CA ALA A 99 -4.28 9.27 8.34
C ALA A 99 -5.40 10.02 7.59
N ASP A 100 -5.87 11.14 8.13
CA ASP A 100 -6.93 11.95 7.52
C ASP A 100 -6.53 12.53 6.16
N ARG A 101 -5.24 12.75 5.96
CA ARG A 101 -4.66 13.36 4.76
C ARG A 101 -3.69 12.40 4.11
N ILE A 102 -3.65 12.43 2.79
CA ILE A 102 -2.63 11.75 1.99
C ILE A 102 -1.55 12.74 1.59
N THR A 103 -0.33 12.25 1.45
CA THR A 103 0.79 13.01 0.88
C THR A 103 0.54 13.21 -0.60
N ARG A 104 0.79 14.42 -1.11
CA ARG A 104 0.70 14.76 -2.53
C ARG A 104 1.93 15.57 -2.90
N ASP A 105 2.61 15.14 -3.94
CA ASP A 105 3.78 15.79 -4.50
C ASP A 105 3.79 15.65 -6.04
N GLU A 106 4.86 16.09 -6.69
CA GLU A 106 4.98 16.00 -8.15
C GLU A 106 5.00 14.54 -8.66
N THR A 107 5.46 13.62 -7.83
CA THR A 107 5.58 12.19 -8.17
C THR A 107 4.23 11.46 -8.08
N GLY A 108 3.32 11.95 -7.23
CA GLY A 108 1.98 11.39 -7.11
C GLY A 108 1.33 11.61 -5.76
N ARG A 109 0.55 10.61 -5.35
CA ARG A 109 -0.18 10.59 -4.09
C ARG A 109 0.17 9.32 -3.34
N ARG A 110 0.32 9.42 -2.02
CA ARG A 110 0.58 8.25 -1.18
C ARG A 110 0.05 8.38 0.23
N PHE A 111 -0.23 7.24 0.85
CA PHE A 111 -0.52 7.13 2.26
C PHE A 111 -0.09 5.77 2.77
N THR A 112 0.16 5.67 4.08
CA THR A 112 0.65 4.45 4.71
C THR A 112 -0.34 4.03 5.80
N VAL A 113 -0.55 2.72 5.93
CA VAL A 113 -1.27 2.10 7.04
C VAL A 113 -0.37 1.08 7.72
N ARG A 114 -0.80 0.57 8.87
CA ARG A 114 -0.16 -0.59 9.51
C ARG A 114 -1.01 -1.83 9.31
N ASP A 115 -0.36 -2.93 8.96
CA ASP A 115 -1.00 -4.24 9.00
C ASP A 115 -1.14 -4.75 10.46
N PRO A 116 -1.77 -5.92 10.68
CA PRO A 116 -1.97 -6.46 12.02
C PRO A 116 -0.68 -6.71 12.82
N ASP A 117 0.43 -6.97 12.15
CA ASP A 117 1.75 -7.20 12.75
C ASP A 117 2.56 -5.89 12.88
N GLY A 118 2.01 -4.77 12.41
CA GLY A 118 2.59 -3.44 12.52
C GLY A 118 3.48 -3.03 11.34
N HIS A 119 3.60 -3.87 10.30
CA HIS A 119 4.34 -3.53 9.09
C HIS A 119 3.70 -2.34 8.38
N ALA A 120 4.53 -1.45 7.84
CA ALA A 120 4.04 -0.35 7.03
C ALA A 120 3.64 -0.87 5.64
N VAL A 121 2.40 -0.59 5.26
CA VAL A 121 1.85 -0.85 3.92
C VAL A 121 1.54 0.50 3.29
N GLU A 122 2.35 0.92 2.33
CA GLU A 122 2.16 2.14 1.57
C GLU A 122 1.29 1.88 0.34
N PHE A 123 0.39 2.80 0.04
CA PHE A 123 -0.38 2.82 -1.20
C PHE A 123 0.00 4.03 -2.01
N VAL A 124 0.41 3.80 -3.26
CA VAL A 124 0.94 4.83 -4.16
C VAL A 124 0.05 4.95 -5.39
N GLN A 125 -0.30 6.18 -5.74
CA GLN A 125 -0.92 6.53 -7.01
C GLN A 125 0.01 7.50 -7.75
N PRO A 126 0.82 7.02 -8.71
CA PRO A 126 1.77 7.86 -9.43
C PRO A 126 1.06 8.91 -10.29
N SER A 127 1.64 10.10 -10.38
CA SER A 127 1.22 11.12 -11.33
C SER A 127 1.71 10.76 -12.74
N PRO A 128 1.15 11.36 -13.81
CA PRO A 128 1.71 11.24 -15.15
C PRO A 128 3.17 11.69 -15.24
N ALA A 129 3.59 12.67 -14.44
CA ALA A 129 4.98 13.14 -14.38
C ALA A 129 5.87 12.10 -13.69
N GLY A 130 5.47 11.60 -12.51
CA GLY A 130 6.21 10.57 -11.78
C GLY A 130 6.41 9.29 -12.59
N ARG A 131 5.43 8.90 -13.42
CA ARG A 131 5.58 7.76 -14.34
C ARG A 131 6.60 8.00 -15.45
N ARG A 132 6.77 9.25 -15.92
CA ARG A 132 7.74 9.61 -16.97
C ARG A 132 9.17 9.66 -16.44
N GLU A 133 9.36 10.10 -15.21
CA GLU A 133 10.69 10.17 -14.58
C GLU A 133 11.30 8.79 -14.31
N SER A 134 10.47 7.74 -14.31
CA SER A 134 10.92 6.40 -13.93
C SER A 134 11.83 5.66 -14.94
N GLY A 135 12.03 6.19 -16.16
CA GLY A 135 12.97 5.62 -17.15
C GLY A 135 12.58 4.23 -17.67
N ASN A 136 13.32 3.68 -18.65
CA ASN A 136 12.91 2.47 -19.40
C ASN A 136 13.92 1.30 -19.41
N ALA A 137 14.88 1.24 -18.49
CA ALA A 137 15.92 0.21 -18.48
C ALA A 137 15.81 -0.69 -17.26
N GLY A 138 14.70 -1.44 -17.17
CA GLY A 138 14.51 -2.45 -16.14
C GLY A 138 15.26 -3.75 -16.43
N VAL A 139 15.73 -4.44 -15.39
CA VAL A 139 16.34 -5.79 -15.48
C VAL A 139 15.27 -6.89 -15.60
N SER A 140 14.01 -6.58 -15.29
CA SER A 140 12.86 -7.49 -15.34
C SER A 140 11.58 -6.74 -15.69
N ASP A 141 10.57 -7.43 -16.23
CA ASP A 141 9.26 -6.84 -16.51
C ASP A 141 8.45 -6.58 -15.24
N HIS A 142 8.66 -7.35 -14.17
CA HIS A 142 7.95 -7.17 -12.91
C HIS A 142 8.63 -7.81 -11.69
N ILE A 143 8.29 -7.32 -10.49
CA ILE A 143 8.41 -8.03 -9.22
C ILE A 143 7.24 -9.02 -9.13
N LEU A 144 7.53 -10.31 -9.05
CA LEU A 144 6.52 -11.37 -9.04
C LEU A 144 5.72 -11.42 -7.73
N HIS A 145 6.40 -11.28 -6.59
CA HIS A 145 5.81 -11.42 -5.27
C HIS A 145 6.65 -10.67 -4.22
N VAL A 146 5.99 -10.21 -3.17
CA VAL A 146 6.61 -9.72 -1.93
C VAL A 146 6.04 -10.54 -0.78
N GLY A 147 6.93 -11.17 -0.02
CA GLY A 147 6.58 -11.92 1.18
C GLY A 147 6.91 -11.12 2.43
N ILE A 148 6.05 -11.22 3.43
CA ILE A 148 6.26 -10.67 4.77
C ILE A 148 6.07 -11.79 5.80
N ILE A 149 6.75 -11.68 6.93
CA ILE A 149 6.60 -12.62 8.04
C ILE A 149 5.51 -12.09 8.95
N VAL A 150 4.55 -12.92 9.31
CA VAL A 150 3.41 -12.54 10.17
C VAL A 150 3.32 -13.47 11.37
N GLY A 151 2.97 -12.92 12.53
CA GLY A 151 2.76 -13.65 13.78
C GLY A 151 1.34 -14.17 13.94
N ASP A 152 0.34 -13.48 13.38
CA ASP A 152 -1.07 -13.86 13.42
C ASP A 152 -1.63 -14.04 11.99
N VAL A 153 -1.61 -15.30 11.53
CA VAL A 153 -2.09 -15.66 10.18
C VAL A 153 -3.58 -15.33 9.98
N PRO A 154 -4.50 -15.65 10.91
CA PRO A 154 -5.90 -15.22 10.80
C PRO A 154 -6.08 -13.70 10.66
N ALA A 155 -5.42 -12.90 11.50
CA ALA A 155 -5.53 -11.44 11.43
C ALA A 155 -4.97 -10.91 10.11
N SER A 156 -3.81 -11.41 9.67
CA SER A 156 -3.22 -11.09 8.39
C SER A 156 -4.09 -11.51 7.21
N THR A 157 -4.74 -12.68 7.28
CA THR A 157 -5.67 -13.14 6.24
C THR A 157 -6.87 -12.22 6.12
N ARG A 158 -7.41 -11.75 7.25
CA ARG A 158 -8.50 -10.77 7.24
C ARG A 158 -8.07 -9.44 6.63
N PHE A 159 -6.86 -8.96 6.94
CA PHE A 159 -6.36 -7.70 6.38
C PHE A 159 -6.03 -7.83 4.89
N TYR A 160 -5.13 -8.74 4.52
CA TYR A 160 -4.65 -8.87 3.14
C TYR A 160 -5.66 -9.56 2.21
N GLY A 161 -6.42 -10.55 2.70
CA GLY A 161 -7.40 -11.28 1.89
C GLY A 161 -8.78 -10.63 1.89
N ASP A 162 -9.36 -10.35 3.06
CA ASP A 162 -10.76 -9.90 3.10
C ASP A 162 -10.92 -8.39 2.90
N VAL A 163 -9.98 -7.58 3.40
CA VAL A 163 -10.02 -6.11 3.27
C VAL A 163 -9.32 -5.66 2.00
N LEU A 164 -8.10 -6.13 1.74
CA LEU A 164 -7.36 -5.73 0.54
C LEU A 164 -7.70 -6.54 -0.70
N GLY A 165 -8.20 -7.77 -0.56
CA GLY A 165 -8.56 -8.65 -1.70
C GLY A 165 -7.47 -8.74 -2.74
#